data_AF-A0A6N9BF11-F1
#
_entry.id   AF-A0A6N9BF11-F1
#
_cell.length_a   1.000
_cell.length_b   1.000
_cell.length_c   1.000
_cell.angle_alpha   90.00
_cell.angle_beta   90.00
_cell.angle_gamma   90.00
#
_symmetry.space_group_name_H-M   'P 1'
#
loop_
_entity.id
_entity.type
_entity.pdbx_description
1 polymer ?
#
loop_
_entity_poly.entity_id
_entity_poly.type
_entity_poly.pdbx_seq_one_letter_code
_entity_poly.pdbx_strand_id
1 'polypeptide(L)'
;MSESEFELIEGSGNVFRDLGDPEADLKQAKAIVAAGIVSVLDERRLTVRKAAALTGFAPADFSRIRNADLGRFTLDRLMKMLAALDRDLRITVHVDAGRERKEAMVN
;
A
#
# COMPACT_ATOMS: atom_id res chain seq x y z
N MET A 1 35.97 -18.90 -5.00
CA MET A 1 34.97 -17.93 -4.51
C MET A 1 34.49 -18.47 -3.17
N SER A 2 34.79 -17.79 -2.06
CA SER A 2 34.30 -18.21 -0.75
C SER A 2 32.80 -17.94 -0.68
N GLU A 3 32.01 -18.97 -0.44
CA GLU A 3 30.60 -18.83 -0.05
C GLU A 3 30.58 -18.15 1.32
N SER A 4 30.30 -16.84 1.33
CA SER A 4 30.00 -16.13 2.57
C SER A 4 28.66 -16.62 3.09
N GLU A 5 28.65 -17.12 4.32
CA GLU A 5 27.45 -17.50 5.05
C GLU A 5 26.58 -16.24 5.23
N PHE A 6 25.44 -16.17 4.54
CA PHE A 6 24.49 -15.07 4.69
C PHE A 6 23.41 -15.49 5.69
N GLU A 7 23.22 -14.67 6.71
CA GLU A 7 22.12 -14.83 7.66
C GLU A 7 20.79 -14.47 6.97
N LEU A 8 19.83 -15.39 7.02
CA LEU A 8 18.46 -15.15 6.56
C LEU A 8 17.64 -14.59 7.72
N ILE A 9 17.11 -13.38 7.57
CA ILE A 9 16.28 -12.72 8.57
C ILE A 9 14.82 -12.74 8.09
N GLU A 10 13.90 -13.16 8.94
CA GLU A 10 12.46 -13.09 8.67
C GLU A 10 11.99 -11.62 8.74
N GLY A 11 11.39 -11.12 7.66
CA GLY A 11 10.89 -9.74 7.61
C GLY A 11 9.63 -9.56 8.46
N SER A 12 9.39 -8.34 8.95
CA SER A 12 8.22 -8.04 9.81
C SER A 12 6.87 -8.06 9.08
N GLY A 13 6.88 -8.34 7.77
CA GLY A 13 5.75 -8.14 6.87
C GLY A 13 5.60 -6.69 6.40
N ASN A 14 6.35 -5.74 6.98
CA ASN A 14 6.47 -4.37 6.50
C ASN A 14 7.92 -4.08 6.08
N VAL A 15 8.21 -4.20 4.79
CA VAL A 15 9.56 -3.93 4.26
C VAL A 15 10.06 -2.51 4.58
N PHE A 16 9.17 -1.51 4.66
CA PHE A 16 9.57 -0.16 5.01
C PHE A 16 10.04 -0.09 6.47
N ARG A 17 9.41 -0.86 7.36
CA ARG A 17 9.82 -0.95 8.76
C ARG A 17 11.15 -1.67 8.90
N ASP A 18 11.33 -2.75 8.15
CA ASP A 18 12.58 -3.53 8.13
C ASP A 18 13.76 -2.65 7.65
N LEU A 19 13.48 -1.66 6.79
CA LEU A 19 14.45 -0.67 6.30
C LEU A 19 14.57 0.59 7.17
N GLY A 20 13.89 0.66 8.32
CA GLY A 20 13.98 1.79 9.25
C GLY A 20 13.29 3.07 8.77
N ASP A 21 12.31 2.96 7.87
CA ASP A 21 11.59 4.11 7.33
C ASP A 21 10.69 4.75 8.40
N PRO A 22 10.82 6.05 8.69
CA PRO A 22 10.00 6.73 9.71
C PRO A 22 8.51 6.76 9.35
N GLU A 23 8.17 6.61 8.07
CA GLU A 23 6.78 6.57 7.58
C GLU A 23 6.34 5.16 7.19
N ALA A 24 6.99 4.12 7.72
CA ALA A 24 6.82 2.73 7.30
C ALA A 24 5.35 2.30 7.19
N ASP A 25 4.53 2.62 8.19
CA ASP A 25 3.12 2.22 8.22
C ASP A 25 2.29 2.94 7.15
N LEU A 26 2.55 4.24 6.95
CA LEU A 26 1.86 5.01 5.93
C LEU A 26 2.26 4.54 4.52
N LYS A 27 3.55 4.26 4.30
CA LYS A 27 4.05 3.74 3.02
C LYS A 27 3.50 2.36 2.72
N GLN A 28 3.45 1.48 3.72
CA GLN A 28 2.83 0.17 3.58
C GLN A 28 1.34 0.29 3.25
N ALA A 29 0.59 1.13 3.98
CA ALA A 29 -0.83 1.34 3.71
C ALA A 29 -1.07 1.86 2.28
N LYS A 30 -0.27 2.83 1.81
CA LYS A 30 -0.33 3.30 0.42
C LYS A 30 -0.03 2.18 -0.57
N ALA A 31 0.99 1.37 -0.32
CA ALA A 31 1.40 0.27 -1.20
C ALA A 31 0.29 -0.79 -1.31
N ILE A 32 -0.35 -1.16 -0.20
CA ILE A 32 -1.46 -2.13 -0.19
C ILE A 32 -2.65 -1.62 -1.01
N VAL A 33 -3.06 -0.37 -0.83
CA VAL A 33 -4.18 0.19 -1.62
C VAL A 33 -3.79 0.33 -3.09
N ALA A 34 -2.56 0.74 -3.40
CA ALA A 34 -2.04 0.81 -4.76
C ALA A 34 -2.03 -0.57 -5.44
N ALA A 35 -1.63 -1.62 -4.72
CA ALA A 35 -1.67 -3.00 -5.22
C ALA A 35 -3.12 -3.45 -5.53
N GLY A 36 -4.09 -3.06 -4.70
CA GLY A 36 -5.51 -3.25 -4.98
C GLY A 36 -5.95 -2.57 -6.28
N ILE A 37 -5.52 -1.32 -6.51
CA ILE A 37 -5.78 -0.60 -7.78
C ILE A 37 -5.19 -1.36 -8.97
N VAL A 38 -3.90 -1.77 -8.89
CA VAL A 38 -3.24 -2.50 -9.97
C VAL A 38 -3.96 -3.82 -10.26
N SER A 39 -4.36 -4.55 -9.23
CA SER A 39 -5.09 -5.82 -9.34
C SER A 39 -6.40 -5.64 -10.12
N VAL A 40 -7.22 -4.65 -9.75
CA VAL A 40 -8.48 -4.35 -10.47
C VAL A 40 -8.23 -3.95 -11.92
N LEU A 41 -7.18 -3.17 -12.19
CA LEU A 41 -6.81 -2.80 -13.56
C LEU A 41 -6.40 -4.03 -14.39
N ASP A 42 -5.68 -4.97 -13.80
CA ASP A 42 -5.18 -6.16 -14.49
C ASP A 42 -6.29 -7.20 -14.70
N GLU A 43 -7.08 -7.51 -13.68
CA GLU A 43 -8.21 -8.44 -13.74
C GLU A 43 -9.23 -8.03 -14.81
N ARG A 44 -9.51 -6.72 -14.89
CA ARG A 44 -10.45 -6.16 -15.87
C ARG A 44 -9.80 -5.76 -17.20
N ARG A 45 -8.49 -6.00 -17.34
CA ARG A 45 -7.67 -5.64 -18.53
C ARG A 45 -7.89 -4.18 -18.97
N LEU A 46 -7.94 -3.27 -18.00
CA LEU A 46 -8.16 -1.86 -18.24
C LEU A 46 -6.85 -1.19 -18.66
N THR A 47 -6.87 -0.55 -19.82
CA THR A 47 -5.82 0.39 -20.18
C THR A 47 -5.92 1.63 -19.30
N VAL A 48 -4.80 2.34 -19.12
CA VAL A 48 -4.75 3.61 -18.38
C VAL A 48 -5.79 4.62 -18.90
N ARG A 49 -5.98 4.70 -20.22
CA ARG A 49 -6.97 5.60 -20.84
C ARG A 49 -8.40 5.18 -20.50
N LYS A 50 -8.70 3.88 -20.51
CA LYS A 50 -10.03 3.36 -20.16
C LYS A 50 -10.33 3.56 -18.68
N ALA A 51 -9.36 3.33 -17.80
CA ALA A 51 -9.48 3.60 -16.37
C ALA A 51 -9.78 5.09 -16.13
N ALA A 52 -9.02 5.99 -16.76
CA ALA A 52 -9.27 7.43 -16.67
C ALA A 52 -10.67 7.84 -17.15
N ALA A 53 -11.14 7.27 -18.27
CA ALA A 53 -12.49 7.52 -18.78
C ALA A 53 -13.59 7.01 -17.83
N LEU A 54 -13.36 5.87 -17.16
CA LEU A 54 -14.33 5.28 -16.23
C LEU A 54 -14.42 6.03 -14.90
N THR A 55 -13.30 6.55 -14.39
CA THR A 55 -13.23 7.09 -13.03
C THR A 55 -13.10 8.62 -12.97
N GLY A 56 -12.78 9.28 -14.08
CA GLY A 56 -12.49 10.72 -14.12
C GLY A 56 -11.12 11.14 -13.56
N PHE A 57 -10.27 10.18 -13.16
CA PHE A 57 -8.91 10.46 -12.70
C PHE A 57 -7.95 10.63 -13.87
N ALA A 58 -6.85 11.36 -13.66
CA ALA A 58 -5.88 11.61 -14.71
C ALA A 58 -5.22 10.29 -15.16
N PRO A 59 -5.05 10.05 -16.49
CA PRO A 59 -4.31 8.89 -17.00
C PRO A 59 -2.94 8.71 -16.33
N ALA A 60 -2.21 9.81 -16.13
CA ALA A 60 -0.89 9.80 -15.52
C ALA A 60 -0.88 9.34 -14.06
N ASP A 61 -2.03 9.36 -13.36
CA ASP A 61 -2.13 8.84 -12.00
C ASP A 61 -2.04 7.32 -11.99
N PHE A 62 -2.76 6.65 -12.88
CA PHE A 62 -2.70 5.19 -13.03
C PHE A 62 -1.33 4.69 -13.46
N SER A 63 -0.65 5.43 -14.35
CA SER A 63 0.73 5.08 -14.74
C SER A 63 1.69 5.11 -13.55
N ARG A 64 1.58 6.12 -12.67
CA ARG A 64 2.45 6.22 -11.49
C ARG A 64 2.15 5.14 -10.46
N ILE A 65 0.87 4.82 -10.25
CA ILE A 65 0.47 3.71 -9.38
C ILE A 65 1.06 2.38 -9.87
N ARG A 66 0.99 2.09 -11.18
CA ARG A 66 1.64 0.90 -11.76
C ARG A 66 3.14 0.86 -11.56
N ASN A 67 3.79 2.03 -11.51
CA ASN A 67 5.23 2.16 -11.29
C ASN A 67 5.63 2.29 -9.81
N ALA A 68 4.69 2.09 -8.87
CA ALA A 68 4.88 2.29 -7.43
C ALA A 68 5.40 3.71 -7.05
N ASP A 69 5.19 4.72 -7.90
CA ASP A 69 5.48 6.12 -7.61
C ASP A 69 4.32 6.74 -6.81
N LEU A 70 4.32 6.45 -5.51
CA LEU A 70 3.23 6.78 -4.59
C LEU A 70 3.48 8.05 -3.76
N GLY A 71 4.65 8.69 -3.88
CA GLY A 71 5.09 9.76 -2.98
C GLY A 71 4.10 10.93 -2.88
N ARG A 72 3.54 11.34 -4.02
CA ARG A 72 2.57 12.44 -4.12
C ARG A 72 1.12 12.06 -3.81
N PHE A 73 0.83 10.78 -3.63
CA PHE A 73 -0.53 10.32 -3.36
C PHE A 73 -0.77 10.32 -1.86
N THR A 74 -1.89 10.93 -1.45
CA THR A 74 -2.45 10.69 -0.12
C THR A 74 -3.13 9.33 -0.10
N LEU A 75 -3.23 8.71 1.08
CA LEU A 75 -3.97 7.45 1.24
C LEU A 75 -5.43 7.61 0.83
N ASP A 76 -6.07 8.72 1.22
CA ASP A 76 -7.44 9.09 0.82
C ASP A 76 -7.61 9.12 -0.71
N ARG A 77 -6.66 9.71 -1.45
CA ARG A 77 -6.73 9.73 -2.92
C ARG A 77 -6.67 8.32 -3.51
N LEU A 78 -5.80 7.45 -2.98
CA LEU A 78 -5.72 6.06 -3.44
C LEU A 78 -7.03 5.30 -3.15
N MET A 79 -7.62 5.47 -1.97
CA MET A 79 -8.90 4.85 -1.61
C MET A 79 -10.03 5.31 -2.53
N LYS A 80 -10.10 6.61 -2.84
CA LYS A 80 -11.08 7.16 -3.81
C LYS A 80 -10.89 6.61 -5.21
N MET A 81 -9.64 6.46 -5.66
CA MET A 81 -9.34 5.83 -6.95
C MET A 81 -9.77 4.38 -7.01
N LEU A 82 -9.51 3.61 -5.94
CA LEU A 82 -9.90 2.21 -5.85
C LEU A 82 -11.42 2.04 -5.85
N ALA A 83 -12.14 2.80 -5.01
CA ALA A 83 -13.61 2.78 -4.94
C ALA A 83 -14.29 3.21 -6.26
N ALA A 84 -13.65 4.09 -7.04
CA ALA A 84 -14.15 4.48 -8.35
C ALA A 84 -13.96 3.37 -9.42
N LEU A 85 -12.95 2.53 -9.27
CA LEU A 85 -12.71 1.39 -10.17
C LEU A 85 -13.64 0.23 -9.86
N ASP A 86 -13.84 -0.08 -8.58
CA ASP A 86 -14.67 -1.19 -8.13
C ASP A 86 -15.50 -0.78 -6.91
N ARG A 87 -16.82 -0.83 -7.07
CA ARG A 87 -17.81 -0.44 -6.05
C ARG A 87 -18.07 -1.56 -5.06
N ASP A 88 -17.78 -2.80 -5.45
CA ASP A 88 -18.00 -3.99 -4.62
C ASP A 88 -16.75 -4.34 -3.79
N LEU A 89 -15.62 -3.69 -4.08
CA LEU A 89 -14.39 -3.85 -3.32
C LEU A 89 -14.55 -3.28 -1.90
N ARG A 90 -14.25 -4.13 -0.92
CA ARG A 90 -14.29 -3.78 0.51
C ARG A 90 -12.88 -3.57 1.05
N ILE A 91 -12.63 -2.37 1.59
CA ILE A 91 -11.45 -2.09 2.41
C ILE A 91 -11.89 -2.21 3.87
N THR A 92 -11.26 -3.12 4.63
CA THR A 92 -11.50 -3.25 6.07
C THR A 92 -10.28 -2.70 6.80
N VAL A 93 -10.49 -1.72 7.67
CA VAL A 93 -9.44 -1.17 8.54
C VAL A 93 -9.71 -1.62 9.96
N HIS A 94 -8.76 -2.35 10.52
CA HIS A 94 -8.77 -2.72 11.94
C HIS A 94 -7.95 -1.69 12.71
N VAL A 95 -8.58 -1.10 13.72
CA VAL A 95 -7.93 -0.15 14.62
C VAL A 95 -7.93 -0.78 16.01
N ASP A 96 -6.76 -1.25 16.43
CA ASP A 96 -6.55 -1.65 17.81
C ASP A 96 -6.18 -0.39 18.61
N ALA A 97 -7.16 0.16 19.33
CA ALA A 97 -6.89 1.16 20.34
C ALA A 97 -6.06 0.47 21.43
N GLY A 98 -4.73 0.61 21.36
CA GLY A 98 -3.81 0.01 22.30
C GLY A 98 -4.27 0.32 23.72
N ARG A 99 -4.69 -0.71 24.47
CA ARG A 99 -4.70 -0.58 25.93
C ARG A 99 -3.28 -0.26 26.31
N GLU A 100 -3.11 0.85 27.03
CA GLU A 100 -1.83 1.28 27.57
C GLU A 100 -1.05 0.06 28.09
N ARG A 101 0.24 -0.02 27.78
CA ARG A 101 1.19 -0.89 28.49
C ARG A 101 1.32 -0.37 29.94
N LYS A 102 0.26 -0.47 30.74
CA LYS A 102 0.28 -0.28 32.20
C LYS A 102 0.67 -1.60 32.85
N GLU A 103 1.86 -2.11 32.55
CA GLU A 103 2.42 -3.28 33.25
C GLU A 103 3.91 -3.46 32.89
N ALA A 104 4.69 -2.39 32.97
CA ALA A 104 6.17 -2.48 32.97
C ALA A 104 6.80 -1.20 33.54
N MET A 105 6.36 -0.79 34.73
CA MET A 105 7.14 0.14 35.58
C MET A 105 6.80 -0.12 37.05
N VAL A 106 6.85 -1.39 37.45
CA VAL A 106 7.07 -1.80 38.83
C VAL A 106 8.09 -2.92 38.78
N ASN A 107 9.37 -2.54 38.85
CA ASN A 107 10.47 -3.22 39.54
C ASN A 107 11.75 -2.40 39.35
#